data_AF-A0A382VGC9-F1
#
_entry.id   AF-A0A382VGC9-F1
#
_cell.length_a   1.000
_cell.length_b   1.000
_cell.length_c   1.000
_cell.angle_alpha   90.00
_cell.angle_beta   90.00
_cell.angle_gamma   90.00
#
_symmetry.space_group_name_H-M   'P 1'
#
loop_
_entity.id
_entity.type
_entity.pdbx_description
1 polymer ?
#
loop_
_entity_poly.entity_id
_entity_poly.type
_entity_poly.pdbx_seq_one_letter_code
_entity_poly.pdbx_strand_id
1 'polypeptide(L)' 'MTTIVLIRKNNEVIVASDGQVSMGNTIIKSTANKVRKIEKRNVIAGFA' A
#
# COMPACT_ATOMS: atom_id res chain seq x y z
N MET A 1 1.46 0.58 -11.80
CA MET A 1 1.06 -0.61 -11.01
C MET A 1 1.95 -0.66 -9.79
N THR A 2 1.38 -0.84 -8.59
CA THR A 2 2.09 -1.00 -7.30
C THR A 2 1.63 -2.31 -6.68
N THR A 3 2.46 -2.93 -5.87
CA THR A 3 2.14 -4.15 -5.11
C THR A 3 1.72 -3.77 -3.69
N ILE A 4 0.63 -4.38 -3.21
CA ILE A 4 0.16 -4.26 -1.83
C ILE A 4 0.05 -5.65 -1.23
N VAL A 5 0.57 -5.83 -0.01
CA VAL A 5 0.51 -7.09 0.75
C VAL A 5 -0.14 -6.84 2.10
N LEU A 6 -1.00 -7.77 2.52
CA LEU A 6 -1.62 -7.79 3.84
C LEU A 6 -1.24 -9.08 4.57
N ILE A 7 -0.84 -8.94 5.83
CA ILE A 7 -0.62 -10.06 6.75
C ILE A 7 -1.53 -9.85 7.96
N ARG A 8 -2.25 -10.91 8.35
CA ARG A 8 -2.98 -10.97 9.61
C ARG A 8 -2.45 -12.12 10.45
N LYS A 9 -2.04 -11.82 11.68
CA LYS A 9 -1.57 -12.82 12.65
C LYS A 9 -2.09 -12.44 14.02
N ASN A 10 -2.81 -13.36 14.66
CA ASN A 10 -3.48 -13.12 15.95
C ASN A 10 -4.35 -11.84 15.89
N ASN A 11 -4.10 -10.90 16.81
CA ASN A 11 -4.79 -9.61 16.89
C ASN A 11 -4.06 -8.48 16.14
N GLU A 12 -3.07 -8.80 15.30
CA GLU A 12 -2.28 -7.84 14.55
C GLU A 12 -2.57 -7.92 13.05
N VAL A 13 -2.63 -6.75 12.42
CA VAL A 13 -2.79 -6.58 10.97
C VAL A 13 -1.69 -5.65 10.48
N ILE A 14 -0.95 -6.10 9.46
CA ILE A 14 0.10 -5.34 8.81
C ILE A 14 -0.28 -5.19 7.33
N VAL A 15 -0.16 -3.98 6.80
CA VAL A 15 -0.34 -3.68 5.37
C VAL A 15 0.90 -2.95 4.89
N ALA A 16 1.49 -3.43 3.80
CA ALA A 16 2.65 -2.83 3.17
C ALA A 16 2.39 -2.62 1.68
N SER A 17 3.01 -1.59 1.11
CA SER A 17 3.06 -1.37 -0.34
C SER A 17 4.46 -0.97 -0.77
N ASP A 18 4.81 -1.28 -2.01
CA ASP A 18 5.96 -0.66 -2.64
C ASP A 18 5.62 0.76 -3.15
N GLY A 19 6.66 1.55 -3.42
CA GLY A 19 6.53 2.93 -3.87
C GLY A 19 6.66 3.13 -5.38
N GLN A 20 6.81 2.05 -6.15
CA GLN A 20 7.11 2.14 -7.57
C GLN A 20 5.85 2.49 -8.40
N VAL A 21 5.92 3.57 -9.15
CA VAL A 21 4.92 3.93 -10.15
C VAL A 21 5.58 3.92 -11.52
N SER A 22 5.12 3.01 -12.37
CA SER A 22 5.52 2.91 -13.77
C SER A 22 4.44 3.47 -14.71
N MET A 23 4.88 4.05 -15.83
CA MET A 23 4.04 4.39 -16.99
C MET A 23 4.69 3.77 -18.23
N GLY A 24 3.99 2.81 -18.86
CA GLY A 24 4.63 1.93 -19.83
C GLY A 24 5.82 1.20 -19.19
N ASN A 25 6.99 1.29 -19.80
CA ASN A 25 8.21 0.62 -19.35
C ASN A 25 9.12 1.52 -18.48
N THR A 26 8.69 2.73 -18.13
CA THR A 26 9.51 3.70 -17.39
C THR A 26 9.00 3.89 -15.97
N ILE A 27 9.91 3.88 -15.01
CA ILE A 27 9.62 4.22 -13.60
C ILE A 27 9.59 5.75 -13.49
N ILE A 28 8.47 6.30 -13.03
CA ILE A 28 8.27 7.75 -12.87
C ILE A 28 8.47 8.18 -11.41
N LYS A 29 8.15 7.31 -10.45
CA LYS A 29 8.20 7.64 -9.02
C LYS A 29 8.52 6.40 -8.21
N SER A 30 9.40 6.54 -7.21
CA SER A 30 9.81 5.46 -6.30
C SER A 30 9.19 5.58 -4.89
N THR A 31 8.46 6.67 -4.61
CA THR A 31 7.98 7.04 -3.27
C THR A 31 6.46 7.14 -3.16
N ALA A 32 5.70 6.43 -4.00
CA ALA A 32 4.25 6.41 -3.85
C ALA A 32 3.84 5.77 -2.52
N ASN A 33 2.86 6.36 -1.85
CA ASN A 33 2.21 5.74 -0.70
C ASN A 33 0.75 5.49 -1.07
N LYS A 34 0.41 4.22 -1.31
CA LYS A 34 -0.96 3.80 -1.68
C LYS A 34 -1.69 3.07 -0.55
N VAL A 35 -1.08 3.03 0.64
CA VAL A 35 -1.70 2.52 1.87
C VAL A 35 -2.10 3.70 2.73
N ARG A 36 -3.37 3.77 3.11
CA ARG A 36 -3.90 4.85 3.94
C ARG A 36 -4.60 4.27 5.16
N LYS A 37 -4.23 4.76 6.34
CA LYS A 37 -4.97 4.51 7.58
C LYS A 37 -6.09 5.52 7.74
N ILE A 38 -7.29 5.02 7.98
CA ILE A 38 -8.50 5.79 8.27
C ILE A 38 -8.70 5.74 9.79
N GLU A 39 -8.03 6.66 10.49
CA GLU A 39 -7.95 6.70 11.96
C GLU A 39 -9.33 6.68 12.64
N LYS A 40 -10.31 7.39 12.08
CA LYS A 40 -11.67 7.49 12.66
C LYS A 40 -12.41 6.14 12.77
N ARG A 41 -11.98 5.09 12.05
CA ARG A 41 -12.66 3.79 12.02
C ARG A 41 -11.73 2.61 12.29
N ASN A 42 -10.46 2.87 12.62
CA ASN A 42 -9.43 1.83 12.74
C ASN A 42 -9.36 0.92 11.48
N VAL A 43 -9.43 1.52 10.29
CA VAL A 43 -9.41 0.81 9.00
C VAL A 43 -8.12 1.13 8.26
N ILE A 44 -7.53 0.14 7.60
CA ILE A 44 -6.43 0.32 6.65
C ILE A 44 -6.97 0.03 5.26
N ALA A 45 -6.78 0.94 4.31
CA ALA A 45 -7.18 0.79 2.92
C ALA A 45 -5.94 0.87 2.00
N GLY A 46 -5.92 0.04 0.95
CA GLY A 46 -4.90 0.04 -0.08
C GLY A 46 -5.52 -0.07 -1.47
N PHE A 47 -4.94 0.61 -2.46
CA PHE A 47 -5.40 0.55 -3.86
C PHE A 47 -4.20 0.46 -4.81
N ALA A 48 -4.16 -0.55 -5.68
CA ALA A 48 -3.00 -0.88 -6.52
C ALA A 48 -3.17 -0.44 -7.97
#